data_AF-A0A1W9VHD4-F1
#
_entry.id   AF-A0A1W9VHD4-F1
#
_cell.length_a   1.000
_cell.length_b   1.000
_cell.length_c   1.000
_cell.angle_alpha   90.00
_cell.angle_beta   90.00
_cell.angle_gamma   90.00
#
_symmetry.space_group_name_H-M   'P 1'
#
loop_
_entity.id
_entity.type
_entity.pdbx_description
1 polymer ?
#
loop_
_entity_poly.entity_id
_entity_poly.type
_entity_poly.pdbx_seq_one_letter_code
_entity_poly.pdbx_strand_id
1 'polypeptide(L)'
;MRKYFKESILISIIILASIIFLVACTTTDREDAQEITSEGLDSEGQPLADWLANHGYTEESFRDSLRRSLAVAWMRDKIIANVPERAEQVHVQQMLFYTIGQANNALSQLNEGTNFAQLAASFDPQTNGDLGWFPRGYLTVPELDEVIFTLEPREYSDIIETEIGFHIVWLIEKEQDRLIPPDILIKQQQQAVHEWLERRWKLSTIEITPP
;
A
#
# COMPACT_ATOMS: atom_id res chain seq x y z
N MET A 1 4.98 -19.27 -17.63
CA MET A 1 6.17 -18.41 -17.79
C MET A 1 5.87 -16.98 -18.29
N ARG A 2 4.80 -16.71 -19.07
CA ARG A 2 4.48 -15.34 -19.57
C ARG A 2 3.81 -14.37 -18.59
N LYS A 3 3.33 -14.83 -17.43
CA LYS A 3 2.59 -14.00 -16.47
C LYS A 3 3.50 -13.07 -15.65
N TYR A 4 4.71 -13.54 -15.33
CA TYR A 4 5.71 -12.81 -14.53
C TYR A 4 6.47 -11.70 -15.29
N PHE A 5 6.39 -11.67 -16.63
CA PHE A 5 7.12 -10.68 -17.43
C PHE A 5 6.38 -9.33 -17.52
N LYS A 6 5.05 -9.29 -17.33
CA LYS A 6 4.27 -8.05 -17.38
C LYS A 6 4.28 -7.26 -16.07
N GLU A 7 4.34 -7.95 -14.93
CA GLU A 7 4.48 -7.30 -13.62
C GLU A 7 5.87 -6.63 -13.47
N SER A 8 6.91 -7.25 -14.04
CA SER A 8 8.28 -6.72 -14.03
C SER A 8 8.43 -5.40 -14.79
N ILE A 9 7.64 -5.17 -15.85
CA ILE A 9 7.72 -3.94 -16.66
C ILE A 9 6.96 -2.77 -15.98
N LEU A 10 5.81 -3.03 -15.36
CA LEU A 10 5.05 -1.99 -14.64
C LEU A 10 5.80 -1.49 -13.40
N ILE A 11 6.41 -2.42 -12.65
CA ILE A 11 7.27 -2.09 -11.51
C ILE A 11 8.51 -1.32 -12.00
N SER A 12 9.09 -1.70 -13.14
CA SER A 12 10.24 -0.99 -13.72
C SER A 12 9.93 0.44 -14.17
N ILE A 13 8.72 0.72 -14.70
CA ILE A 13 8.33 2.08 -15.11
C ILE A 13 8.06 2.99 -13.90
N ILE A 14 7.48 2.45 -12.83
CA ILE A 14 7.23 3.18 -11.58
C ILE A 14 8.55 3.43 -10.82
N ILE A 15 9.47 2.46 -10.84
CA ILE A 15 10.80 2.60 -10.25
C ILE A 15 11.67 3.57 -11.08
N LEU A 16 11.63 3.52 -12.42
CA LEU A 16 12.34 4.51 -13.26
C LEU A 16 11.82 5.92 -13.02
N ALA A 17 10.50 6.11 -12.92
CA ALA A 17 9.91 7.41 -12.63
C ALA A 17 10.31 7.93 -11.24
N SER A 18 10.53 7.03 -10.26
CA SER A 18 10.97 7.38 -8.91
C SER A 18 12.47 7.72 -8.84
N ILE A 19 13.32 7.03 -9.62
CA ILE A 19 14.76 7.31 -9.72
C ILE A 19 14.99 8.65 -10.44
N ILE A 20 14.21 8.97 -11.48
CA ILE A 20 14.28 10.26 -12.18
C ILE A 20 13.84 11.42 -11.25
N PHE A 21 12.88 11.19 -10.36
CA PHE A 21 12.42 12.20 -9.40
C PHE A 21 13.47 12.52 -8.31
N LEU A 22 14.29 11.53 -7.90
CA LEU A 22 15.32 11.73 -6.87
C LEU A 22 16.49 12.60 -7.36
N VAL A 23 16.74 12.64 -8.67
CA VAL A 23 17.80 13.48 -9.27
C VAL A 23 17.29 14.89 -9.62
N ALA A 24 15.98 15.07 -9.84
CA ALA A 24 15.41 16.34 -10.28
C ALA A 24 14.82 17.23 -9.17
N CYS A 25 14.50 16.69 -7.99
CA CYS A 25 13.89 17.47 -6.90
C CYS A 25 14.92 18.07 -5.94
N THR A 26 15.56 19.16 -6.37
CA THR A 26 16.00 20.22 -5.44
C THR A 26 15.32 21.56 -5.69
N THR A 27 14.40 21.67 -6.67
CA THR A 27 13.66 22.91 -6.91
C THR A 27 12.16 22.71 -6.76
N THR A 28 11.67 23.24 -5.65
CA THR A 28 10.28 23.64 -5.47
C THR A 28 9.99 24.76 -6.46
N ASP A 29 9.30 24.48 -7.56
CA ASP A 29 8.17 25.27 -8.06
C ASP A 29 7.66 24.78 -9.43
N ARG A 30 6.35 24.98 -9.62
CA ARG A 30 5.51 24.39 -10.67
C ARG A 30 5.71 25.01 -12.07
N GLU A 31 6.72 25.85 -12.28
CA GLU A 31 7.00 26.57 -13.54
C GLU A 31 8.35 26.18 -14.18
N ASP A 32 9.28 25.58 -13.42
CA ASP A 32 10.68 25.43 -13.85
C ASP A 32 10.94 24.24 -14.79
N ALA A 33 9.94 23.37 -14.98
CA ALA A 33 10.02 22.26 -15.93
C ALA A 33 10.17 22.71 -17.40
N GLN A 34 9.89 23.99 -17.68
CA GLN A 34 10.10 24.57 -19.00
C GLN A 34 11.57 24.92 -19.28
N GLU A 35 12.43 24.99 -18.25
CA GLU A 35 13.78 25.56 -18.33
C GLU A 35 14.90 24.53 -18.13
N ILE A 36 14.63 23.22 -18.26
CA ILE A 36 15.71 22.23 -18.39
C ILE A 36 16.24 22.32 -19.82
N THR A 37 17.35 23.04 -20.00
CA THR A 37 18.14 23.13 -21.23
C THR A 37 19.24 22.06 -21.24
N SER A 38 19.67 21.64 -22.43
CA SER A 38 20.78 20.69 -22.63
C SER A 38 22.14 21.20 -22.13
N GLU A 39 22.20 22.43 -21.63
CA GLU A 39 23.37 23.08 -21.03
C GLU A 39 23.55 22.74 -19.53
N GLY A 40 22.64 21.97 -18.93
CA GLY A 40 22.73 21.48 -17.56
C GLY A 40 23.77 20.37 -17.37
N LEU A 41 24.14 20.12 -16.12
CA LEU A 41 24.94 18.95 -15.73
C LEU A 41 24.02 17.84 -15.19
N ASP A 42 24.41 16.58 -15.35
CA ASP A 42 23.77 15.46 -14.68
C ASP A 42 24.13 15.39 -13.18
N SER A 43 23.63 14.37 -12.47
CA SER A 43 23.90 14.17 -11.04
C SER A 43 25.37 13.96 -10.70
N GLU A 44 26.22 13.67 -11.68
CA GLU A 44 27.65 13.43 -11.55
C GLU A 44 28.49 14.60 -12.07
N GLY A 45 27.86 15.69 -12.49
CA GLY A 45 28.53 16.88 -13.00
C GLY A 45 29.01 16.77 -14.44
N GLN A 46 28.56 15.76 -15.21
CA GLN A 46 28.83 15.63 -16.64
C GLN A 46 27.83 16.44 -17.47
N PRO A 47 28.19 16.90 -18.69
CA PRO A 47 27.24 17.54 -19.59
C PRO A 47 26.02 16.64 -19.83
N LEU A 48 24.82 17.18 -19.64
CA LEU A 48 23.57 16.45 -19.85
C LEU A 48 23.49 15.89 -21.27
N ALA A 49 24.02 16.60 -22.27
CA ALA A 49 24.09 16.14 -23.66
C ALA A 49 24.81 14.79 -23.82
N ASP A 50 25.92 14.57 -23.10
CA ASP A 50 26.69 13.32 -23.16
C ASP A 50 25.91 12.18 -22.50
N TRP A 51 25.27 12.46 -21.37
CA TRP A 51 24.38 11.53 -20.71
C TRP A 51 23.21 11.12 -21.62
N LEU A 52 22.56 12.09 -22.27
CA LEU A 52 21.45 11.84 -23.20
C LEU A 52 21.88 10.93 -24.35
N ALA A 53 23.02 11.23 -24.99
CA ALA A 53 23.56 10.43 -26.07
C ALA A 53 23.87 9.00 -25.63
N ASN A 54 24.50 8.82 -24.46
CA ASN A 54 24.84 7.51 -23.90
C ASN A 54 23.61 6.66 -23.54
N HIS A 55 22.46 7.29 -23.27
CA HIS A 55 21.22 6.62 -22.91
C HIS A 55 20.19 6.57 -24.06
N GLY A 56 20.58 6.99 -25.28
CA GLY A 56 19.74 6.90 -26.48
C GLY A 56 18.62 7.93 -26.54
N TYR A 57 18.75 9.07 -25.84
CA TYR A 57 17.80 10.17 -25.89
C TYR A 57 18.24 11.26 -26.87
N THR A 58 17.27 11.84 -27.58
CA THR A 58 17.40 13.17 -28.16
C THR A 58 16.91 14.19 -27.13
N GLU A 59 17.28 15.45 -27.28
CA GLU A 59 16.76 16.49 -26.37
C GLU A 59 15.22 16.56 -26.42
N GLU A 60 14.63 16.43 -27.62
CA GLU A 60 13.18 16.39 -27.81
C GLU A 60 12.54 15.19 -27.10
N SER A 61 13.07 13.98 -27.31
CA SER A 61 12.50 12.77 -26.70
C SER A 61 12.67 12.76 -25.18
N PHE A 62 13.76 13.36 -24.68
CA PHE A 62 13.98 13.58 -23.25
C PHE A 62 13.01 14.60 -22.67
N ARG A 63 12.82 15.75 -23.32
CA ARG A 63 11.86 16.78 -22.90
C ARG A 63 10.44 16.22 -22.83
N ASP A 64 10.06 15.40 -23.80
CA ASP A 64 8.77 14.72 -23.80
C ASP A 64 8.66 13.66 -22.69
N SER A 65 9.75 12.92 -22.41
CA SER A 65 9.81 11.98 -21.29
C SER A 65 9.64 12.70 -19.95
N LEU A 66 10.34 13.83 -19.76
CA LEU A 66 10.26 14.66 -18.58
C LEU A 66 8.86 15.25 -18.39
N ARG A 67 8.24 15.79 -19.45
CA ARG A 67 6.84 16.27 -19.38
C ARG A 67 5.90 15.17 -18.90
N ARG A 68 6.06 13.94 -19.40
CA ARG A 68 5.27 12.79 -18.96
C ARG A 68 5.54 12.42 -17.51
N SER A 69 6.80 12.39 -17.07
CA SER A 69 7.14 12.04 -15.68
C SER A 69 6.58 13.06 -14.68
N LEU A 70 6.63 14.35 -15.01
CA LEU A 70 6.04 15.41 -14.20
C LEU A 70 4.53 15.33 -14.13
N ALA A 71 3.87 15.03 -15.26
CA ALA A 71 2.42 14.80 -15.27
C ALA A 71 2.03 13.61 -14.38
N VAL A 72 2.83 12.52 -14.39
CA VAL A 72 2.63 11.36 -13.51
C VAL A 72 2.83 11.74 -12.05
N ALA A 73 3.91 12.45 -11.71
CA ALA A 73 4.20 12.89 -10.36
C ALA A 73 3.08 13.81 -9.83
N TRP A 74 2.67 14.80 -10.62
CA TRP A 74 1.54 15.67 -10.29
C TRP A 74 0.26 14.88 -10.03
N MET A 75 -0.06 13.91 -10.88
CA MET A 75 -1.27 13.10 -10.72
C MET A 75 -1.19 12.21 -9.47
N ARG A 76 -0.04 11.58 -9.21
CA ARG A 76 0.21 10.81 -7.98
C ARG A 76 0.00 11.69 -6.76
N ASP A 77 0.60 12.87 -6.73
CA ASP A 77 0.51 13.81 -5.61
C ASP A 77 -0.94 14.25 -5.38
N LYS A 78 -1.72 14.47 -6.46
CA LYS A 78 -3.16 14.73 -6.36
C LYS A 78 -3.95 13.55 -5.79
N ILE A 79 -3.60 12.32 -6.13
CA ILE A 79 -4.27 11.12 -5.60
C ILE A 79 -3.96 10.97 -4.12
N ILE A 80 -2.68 10.98 -3.73
CA ILE A 80 -2.27 10.73 -2.35
C ILE A 80 -2.71 11.85 -1.39
N ALA A 81 -2.83 13.10 -1.88
CA ALA A 81 -3.35 14.21 -1.08
C ALA A 81 -4.83 14.06 -0.71
N ASN A 82 -5.57 13.16 -1.37
CA ASN A 82 -6.96 12.85 -1.03
C ASN A 82 -7.08 11.63 -0.09
N VAL A 83 -5.97 10.98 0.28
CA VAL A 83 -5.98 9.88 1.25
C VAL A 83 -6.09 10.48 2.65
N PRO A 84 -7.10 10.13 3.45
CA PRO A 84 -7.24 10.64 4.81
C PRO A 84 -6.01 10.28 5.67
N GLU A 85 -5.52 11.24 6.45
CA GLU A 85 -4.46 11.01 7.43
C GLU A 85 -5.00 10.48 8.77
N ARG A 86 -6.32 10.52 8.94
CA ARG A 86 -7.03 10.06 10.13
C ARG A 86 -8.22 9.22 9.72
N ALA A 87 -8.54 8.20 10.51
CA ALA A 87 -9.65 7.31 10.26
C ALA A 87 -10.12 6.62 11.55
N GLU A 88 -11.26 5.94 11.47
CA GLU A 88 -11.63 4.95 12.46
C GLU A 88 -10.58 3.83 12.46
N GLN A 89 -10.02 3.55 13.64
CA GLN A 89 -9.05 2.49 13.85
C GLN A 89 -9.46 1.61 15.02
N VAL A 90 -9.03 0.35 14.95
CA VAL A 90 -9.28 -0.68 15.97
C VAL A 90 -7.94 -1.26 16.43
N HIS A 91 -7.85 -1.62 17.70
CA HIS A 91 -6.76 -2.41 18.24
C HIS A 91 -7.27 -3.80 18.57
N VAL A 92 -6.68 -4.82 17.94
CA VAL A 92 -7.22 -6.18 17.96
C VAL A 92 -6.13 -7.17 18.35
N GLN A 93 -6.53 -8.18 19.11
CA GLN A 93 -5.75 -9.40 19.32
C GLN A 93 -6.45 -10.56 18.60
N GLN A 94 -5.70 -11.47 18.00
CA GLN A 94 -6.23 -12.62 17.30
C GLN A 94 -5.69 -13.95 17.82
N MET A 95 -6.45 -15.00 17.57
CA MET A 95 -5.97 -16.37 17.56
C MET A 95 -6.27 -16.97 16.20
N LEU A 96 -5.24 -17.47 15.51
CA LEU A 96 -5.35 -18.18 14.23
C LEU A 96 -5.15 -19.68 14.46
N PHE A 97 -6.04 -20.48 13.88
CA PHE A 97 -6.03 -21.93 13.94
C PHE A 97 -6.09 -22.52 12.53
N TYR A 98 -5.42 -23.65 12.31
CA TYR A 98 -5.46 -24.35 11.02
C TYR A 98 -6.57 -25.40 10.93
N THR A 99 -7.26 -25.66 12.05
CA THR A 99 -8.37 -26.61 12.10
C THR A 99 -9.53 -26.05 12.92
N ILE A 100 -10.76 -26.31 12.48
CA ILE A 100 -11.97 -25.92 13.20
C ILE A 100 -12.04 -26.55 14.61
N GLY A 101 -11.44 -27.73 14.81
CA GLY A 101 -11.38 -28.39 16.10
C GLY A 101 -10.58 -27.62 17.15
N GLN A 102 -9.45 -27.01 16.75
CA GLN A 102 -8.66 -26.15 17.63
C GLN A 102 -9.41 -24.86 17.96
N ALA A 103 -10.04 -24.24 16.97
CA ALA A 103 -10.84 -23.03 17.17
C ALA A 103 -12.02 -23.29 18.12
N ASN A 104 -12.75 -24.39 17.94
CA ASN A 104 -13.84 -24.79 18.85
C ASN A 104 -13.37 -25.02 20.28
N ASN A 105 -12.20 -25.65 20.46
CA ASN A 105 -11.63 -25.86 21.78
C ASN A 105 -11.28 -24.52 22.45
N ALA A 106 -10.62 -23.62 21.72
CA ALA A 106 -10.31 -22.28 22.22
C ALA A 106 -11.57 -21.50 22.60
N LEU A 107 -12.61 -21.53 21.76
CA LEU A 107 -13.89 -20.87 22.05
C LEU A 107 -14.57 -21.46 23.31
N SER A 108 -14.50 -22.78 23.52
CA SER A 108 -14.99 -23.42 24.76
C SER A 108 -14.26 -22.88 25.99
N GLN A 109 -12.93 -22.80 25.93
CA GLN A 109 -12.12 -22.26 27.03
C GLN A 109 -12.45 -20.79 27.33
N LEU A 110 -12.68 -19.97 26.30
CA LEU A 110 -13.13 -18.58 26.48
C LEU A 110 -14.50 -18.52 27.17
N ASN A 111 -15.45 -19.35 26.74
CA ASN A 111 -16.78 -19.43 27.36
C ASN A 111 -16.75 -19.94 28.81
N GLU A 112 -15.72 -20.70 29.18
CA GLU A 112 -15.44 -21.12 30.56
C GLU A 112 -14.74 -20.03 31.40
N GLY A 113 -14.42 -18.88 30.81
CA GLY A 113 -13.84 -17.71 31.48
C GLY A 113 -12.31 -17.61 31.39
N THR A 114 -11.67 -18.38 30.51
CA THR A 114 -10.23 -18.25 30.25
C THR A 114 -9.92 -16.88 29.66
N ASN A 115 -8.84 -16.25 30.09
CA ASN A 115 -8.43 -14.95 29.58
C ASN A 115 -7.94 -15.05 28.12
N PHE A 116 -8.51 -14.22 27.23
CA PHE A 116 -8.17 -14.22 25.81
C PHE A 116 -6.68 -14.00 25.55
N ALA A 117 -6.07 -12.99 26.18
CA ALA A 117 -4.67 -12.66 25.95
C ALA A 117 -3.71 -13.78 26.38
N GLN A 118 -4.02 -14.47 27.48
CA GLN A 118 -3.26 -15.65 27.91
C GLN A 118 -3.36 -16.79 26.89
N LEU A 119 -4.57 -17.04 26.38
CA LEU A 119 -4.78 -18.09 25.39
C LEU A 119 -4.09 -17.75 24.07
N ALA A 120 -4.21 -16.50 23.60
CA ALA A 120 -3.55 -16.03 22.38
C ALA A 120 -2.01 -16.14 22.46
N ALA A 121 -1.41 -15.79 23.59
CA ALA A 121 0.02 -15.96 23.83
C ALA A 121 0.51 -17.43 23.73
N SER A 122 -0.38 -18.40 23.99
CA SER A 122 -0.03 -19.82 23.82
C SER A 122 0.03 -20.27 22.36
N PHE A 123 -0.71 -19.59 21.48
CA PHE A 123 -0.76 -19.89 20.03
C PHE A 123 0.20 -19.02 19.22
N ASP A 124 0.47 -17.78 19.66
CA ASP A 124 1.48 -16.90 19.08
C ASP A 124 2.35 -16.27 20.18
N PRO A 125 3.40 -16.96 20.64
CA PRO A 125 4.28 -16.45 21.70
C PRO A 125 5.12 -15.23 21.30
N GLN A 126 5.21 -14.90 20.01
CA GLN A 126 6.05 -13.80 19.54
C GLN A 126 5.32 -12.47 19.60
N THR A 127 4.06 -12.45 19.15
CA THR A 127 3.24 -11.22 19.13
C THR A 127 2.14 -11.23 20.19
N ASN A 128 1.94 -12.37 20.87
CA ASN A 128 0.75 -12.66 21.66
C ASN A 128 -0.55 -12.56 20.84
N GLY A 129 -0.49 -12.64 19.51
CA GLY A 129 -1.62 -12.43 18.62
C GLY A 129 -2.00 -10.96 18.44
N ASP A 130 -1.20 -10.00 18.92
CA ASP A 130 -1.50 -8.58 18.78
C ASP A 130 -1.32 -8.11 17.32
N LEU A 131 -2.37 -7.50 16.77
CA LEU A 131 -2.37 -6.90 15.42
C LEU A 131 -2.09 -5.40 15.45
N GLY A 132 -2.02 -4.78 16.63
CA GLY A 132 -1.85 -3.36 16.79
C GLY A 132 -3.07 -2.56 16.33
N TRP A 133 -2.87 -1.24 16.16
CA TRP A 133 -3.89 -0.33 15.65
C TRP A 133 -3.90 -0.32 14.12
N PHE A 134 -5.07 -0.49 13.53
CA PHE A 134 -5.22 -0.37 12.09
C PHE A 134 -6.61 0.14 11.67
N PRO A 135 -6.70 0.85 10.52
CA PRO A 135 -7.96 1.23 9.92
C PRO A 135 -8.54 0.10 9.06
N ARG A 136 -9.80 0.27 8.65
CA ARG A 136 -10.46 -0.65 7.72
C ARG A 136 -9.71 -0.72 6.39
N GLY A 137 -9.66 -1.90 5.79
CA GLY A 137 -8.97 -2.20 4.55
C GLY A 137 -7.47 -2.41 4.71
N TYR A 138 -6.96 -2.40 5.95
CA TYR A 138 -5.55 -2.66 6.22
C TYR A 138 -5.22 -4.16 6.19
N LEU A 139 -6.11 -5.00 6.72
CA LEU A 139 -5.93 -6.46 6.66
C LEU A 139 -6.19 -6.96 5.25
N THR A 140 -5.36 -7.90 4.78
CA THR A 140 -5.53 -8.53 3.46
C THR A 140 -6.64 -9.60 3.44
N VAL A 141 -7.37 -9.76 4.54
CA VAL A 141 -8.41 -10.77 4.76
C VAL A 141 -9.72 -10.05 5.07
N PRO A 142 -10.53 -9.71 4.05
CA PRO A 142 -11.71 -8.85 4.20
C PRO A 142 -12.74 -9.38 5.21
N GLU A 143 -12.85 -10.70 5.35
CA GLU A 143 -13.77 -11.37 6.27
C GLU A 143 -13.47 -11.00 7.73
N LEU A 144 -12.20 -10.76 8.08
CA LEU A 144 -11.82 -10.29 9.41
C LEU A 144 -12.27 -8.83 9.63
N ASP A 145 -12.04 -7.96 8.65
CA ASP A 145 -12.42 -6.55 8.75
C ASP A 145 -13.93 -6.35 8.88
N GLU A 146 -14.73 -7.19 8.22
CA GLU A 146 -16.19 -7.15 8.33
C GLU A 146 -16.66 -7.44 9.74
N VAL A 147 -16.08 -8.45 10.41
CA VAL A 147 -16.45 -8.82 11.78
C VAL A 147 -15.85 -7.87 12.80
N ILE A 148 -14.55 -7.61 12.75
CA ILE A 148 -13.81 -6.80 13.74
C ILE A 148 -14.47 -5.45 13.98
N PHE A 149 -14.86 -4.76 12.92
CA PHE A 149 -15.41 -3.42 13.04
C PHE A 149 -16.87 -3.38 13.50
N THR A 150 -17.55 -4.53 13.57
CA THR A 150 -18.89 -4.68 14.14
C THR A 150 -18.88 -4.97 15.65
N LEU A 151 -17.74 -5.39 16.18
CA LEU A 151 -17.57 -5.67 17.61
C LEU A 151 -17.55 -4.38 18.43
N GLU A 152 -17.97 -4.50 19.68
CA GLU A 152 -17.79 -3.48 20.70
C GLU A 152 -16.45 -3.65 21.43
N PRO A 153 -15.85 -2.59 21.99
CA PRO A 153 -14.63 -2.72 22.78
C PRO A 153 -14.77 -3.72 23.91
N ARG A 154 -13.76 -4.57 24.07
CA ARG A 154 -13.67 -5.72 24.99
C ARG A 154 -14.51 -6.93 24.60
N GLU A 155 -15.09 -6.97 23.41
CA GLU A 155 -15.81 -8.11 22.85
C GLU A 155 -14.92 -8.98 21.96
N TYR A 156 -15.09 -10.30 22.01
CA TYR A 156 -14.46 -11.22 21.06
C TYR A 156 -15.50 -11.85 20.12
N SER A 157 -15.07 -12.17 18.92
CA SER A 157 -15.92 -12.76 17.88
C SER A 157 -16.22 -14.23 18.12
N ASP A 158 -17.21 -14.75 17.40
CA ASP A 158 -17.27 -16.18 17.08
C ASP A 158 -16.11 -16.59 16.15
N ILE A 159 -16.08 -17.86 15.75
CA ILE A 159 -15.09 -18.37 14.81
C ILE A 159 -15.33 -17.82 13.41
N ILE A 160 -14.32 -17.17 12.84
CA ILE A 160 -14.32 -16.62 11.49
C ILE A 160 -13.49 -17.55 10.59
N GLU A 161 -14.10 -18.13 9.57
CA GLU A 161 -13.41 -18.96 8.57
C GLU A 161 -12.91 -18.09 7.41
N THR A 162 -11.65 -18.27 7.03
CA THR A 162 -10.97 -17.54 5.95
C THR A 162 -10.11 -18.50 5.14
N GLU A 163 -9.55 -18.04 4.01
CA GLU A 163 -8.66 -18.87 3.20
C GLU A 163 -7.38 -19.32 3.93
N ILE A 164 -6.98 -18.60 4.98
CA ILE A 164 -5.74 -18.89 5.75
C ILE A 164 -6.01 -19.70 7.02
N GLY A 165 -7.27 -19.90 7.42
CA GLY A 165 -7.65 -20.73 8.56
C GLY A 165 -8.89 -20.23 9.30
N PHE A 166 -8.93 -20.51 10.60
CA PHE A 166 -10.02 -20.15 11.49
C PHE A 166 -9.51 -19.15 12.51
N HIS A 167 -10.21 -18.03 12.66
CA HIS A 167 -9.81 -16.94 13.53
C HIS A 167 -10.83 -16.74 14.64
N ILE A 168 -10.34 -16.34 15.81
CA ILE A 168 -11.13 -15.69 16.84
C ILE A 168 -10.41 -14.39 17.16
N VAL A 169 -11.11 -13.27 17.13
CA VAL A 169 -10.53 -11.95 17.34
C VAL A 169 -11.15 -11.29 18.57
N TRP A 170 -10.36 -10.49 19.29
CA TRP A 170 -10.79 -9.69 20.43
C TRP A 170 -10.53 -8.22 20.13
N LEU A 171 -11.59 -7.42 20.14
CA LEU A 171 -11.47 -5.98 19.99
C LEU A 171 -11.06 -5.38 21.34
N ILE A 172 -9.82 -4.91 21.44
CA ILE A 172 -9.31 -4.29 22.67
C ILE A 172 -9.92 -2.90 22.80
N GLU A 173 -9.71 -2.06 21.77
CA GLU A 173 -10.12 -0.66 21.74
C GLU A 173 -10.51 -0.23 20.31
N LYS A 174 -11.31 0.84 20.22
CA LYS A 174 -11.76 1.46 18.98
C LYS A 174 -11.73 2.97 19.12
N GLU A 175 -11.25 3.68 18.10
CA GLU A 175 -11.17 5.14 18.07
C GLU A 175 -11.62 5.67 16.70
N GLN A 176 -12.60 6.58 16.65
CA GLN A 176 -13.22 7.02 15.38
C GLN A 176 -12.35 7.97 14.54
N ASP A 177 -11.43 8.69 15.17
CA ASP A 177 -10.61 9.70 14.50
C ASP A 177 -9.16 9.65 15.00
N ARG A 178 -8.47 8.57 14.66
CA ARG A 178 -7.08 8.34 15.06
C ARG A 178 -6.13 8.68 13.90
N LEU A 179 -5.01 9.34 14.21
CA LEU A 179 -3.94 9.57 13.23
C LEU A 179 -3.39 8.23 12.73
N ILE A 180 -3.29 8.07 11.42
CA ILE A 180 -2.80 6.85 10.79
C ILE A 180 -1.25 6.87 10.87
N PRO A 181 -0.62 5.81 11.38
CA PRO A 181 0.84 5.67 11.39
C PRO A 181 1.45 5.81 9.98
N PRO A 182 2.64 6.42 9.81
CA PRO A 182 3.22 6.69 8.50
C PRO A 182 3.35 5.46 7.59
N ASP A 183 3.70 4.30 8.15
CA ASP A 183 3.84 3.04 7.42
C ASP A 183 2.50 2.52 6.87
N ILE A 184 1.41 2.67 7.63
CA ILE A 184 0.05 2.35 7.18
C ILE A 184 -0.43 3.36 6.13
N LEU A 185 -0.16 4.66 6.35
CA LEU A 185 -0.55 5.73 5.45
C LEU A 185 0.10 5.57 4.07
N ILE A 186 1.39 5.24 4.01
CA ILE A 186 2.11 4.97 2.75
C ILE A 186 1.45 3.81 1.98
N LYS A 187 1.07 2.73 2.66
CA LYS A 187 0.37 1.60 2.02
C LYS A 187 -0.98 2.03 1.44
N GLN A 188 -1.77 2.82 2.17
CA GLN A 188 -3.05 3.34 1.67
C GLN A 188 -2.86 4.28 0.48
N GLN A 189 -1.83 5.12 0.49
CA GLN A 189 -1.47 5.97 -0.65
C GLN A 189 -1.10 5.15 -1.89
N GLN A 190 -0.31 4.09 -1.73
CA GLN A 190 0.02 3.16 -2.82
C GLN A 190 -1.23 2.47 -3.38
N GLN A 191 -2.11 1.98 -2.50
CA GLN A 191 -3.37 1.35 -2.89
C GLN A 191 -4.28 2.33 -3.65
N ALA A 192 -4.42 3.58 -3.19
CA ALA A 192 -5.22 4.59 -3.86
C ALA A 192 -4.73 4.89 -5.28
N VAL A 193 -3.40 4.95 -5.48
CA VAL A 193 -2.79 5.10 -6.81
C VAL A 193 -3.07 3.87 -7.68
N HIS A 194 -2.92 2.67 -7.13
CA HIS A 194 -3.19 1.42 -7.84
C HIS A 194 -4.65 1.35 -8.32
N GLU A 195 -5.62 1.56 -7.44
CA GLU A 195 -7.04 1.57 -7.78
C GLU A 195 -7.41 2.65 -8.79
N TRP A 196 -6.77 3.83 -8.69
CA TRP A 196 -6.93 4.87 -9.70
C TRP A 196 -6.45 4.39 -11.07
N LEU A 197 -5.27 3.78 -11.15
CA LEU A 197 -4.73 3.22 -12.40
C LEU A 197 -5.63 2.13 -12.96
N GLU A 198 -6.08 1.19 -12.13
CA GLU A 198 -6.97 0.10 -12.57
C GLU A 198 -8.30 0.62 -13.13
N ARG A 199 -8.91 1.61 -12.46
CA ARG A 199 -10.15 2.24 -12.95
C ARG A 199 -9.91 2.91 -14.30
N ARG A 200 -8.82 3.65 -14.45
CA ARG A 200 -8.47 4.32 -15.71
C ARG A 200 -8.19 3.31 -16.82
N TRP A 201 -7.51 2.22 -16.51
CA TRP A 201 -7.25 1.13 -17.46
C TRP A 201 -8.56 0.52 -17.99
N LYS A 202 -9.51 0.19 -17.10
CA LYS A 202 -10.81 -0.37 -17.47
C LYS A 202 -11.65 0.57 -18.34
N LEU A 203 -11.50 1.89 -18.17
CA LEU A 203 -12.22 2.91 -18.92
C LEU A 203 -11.52 3.34 -20.22
N SER A 204 -10.29 2.90 -20.45
CA SER A 204 -9.51 3.30 -21.61
C SER A 204 -9.64 2.28 -22.74
N THR A 205 -9.82 2.76 -23.97
CA THR A 205 -9.61 1.94 -25.17
C THR A 205 -8.12 1.94 -25.48
N ILE A 206 -7.47 0.79 -25.31
CA ILE A 206 -6.04 0.62 -25.60
C ILE A 206 -5.92 -0.04 -26.97
N GLU A 207 -5.57 0.75 -27.98
CA GLU A 207 -5.17 0.21 -29.28
C GLU A 207 -3.69 -0.18 -29.23
N ILE A 208 -3.42 -1.49 -29.34
CA ILE A 208 -2.06 -2.00 -29.50
C ILE A 208 -1.83 -2.12 -30.99
N THR A 209 -1.12 -1.15 -31.58
CA THR A 209 -0.66 -1.25 -32.96
C THR A 209 0.54 -2.20 -33.02
N PRO A 210 0.43 -3.36 -33.68
CA PRO A 210 1.61 -4.19 -33.95
C PRO A 210 2.57 -3.42 -34.89
N PRO A 211 3.88 -3.75 -34.84
CA PRO A 211 4.93 -3.03 -35.58
C PRO A 211 4.79 -3.15 -37.10
#